data_AF-A0A954EYB4-F1
#
_entry.id   AF-A0A954EYB4-F1
#
_cell.length_a   1.000
_cell.length_b   1.000
_cell.length_c   1.000
_cell.angle_alpha   90.00
_cell.angle_beta   90.00
_cell.angle_gamma   90.00
#
_symmetry.space_group_name_H-M   'P 1'
#
loop_
_entity.id
_entity.type
_entity.pdbx_description
1 polymer ?
#
loop_
_entity_poly.entity_id
_entity_poly.type
_entity_poly.pdbx_seq_one_letter_code
_entity_poly.pdbx_strand_id
1 'polypeptide(L)'
;MDDIVRLESGELTEQETIELFQRMIDDGSVWKLQGSYGRLASQLIQEGLCMLGPTSHTDYYGNAIPSRYDVSPETPGSPQFVADSVSSSPTSDDA
;
A
#
# COMPACT_ATOMS: atom_id res chain seq x y z
N MET A 1 10.66 -4.13 13.87
CA MET A 1 10.52 -3.08 14.89
C MET A 1 11.35 -1.85 14.51
N ASP A 2 12.57 -2.05 14.00
CA ASP A 2 13.48 -0.95 13.61
C ASP A 2 12.98 -0.07 12.45
N ASP A 3 12.28 -0.66 11.48
CA ASP A 3 11.80 0.09 10.30
C ASP A 3 10.77 1.19 10.64
N ILE A 4 9.94 1.00 11.67
CA ILE A 4 8.99 2.04 12.12
C ILE A 4 9.73 3.21 12.75
N VAL A 5 10.79 2.93 13.54
CA VAL A 5 11.60 4.00 14.14
C VAL A 5 12.30 4.81 13.04
N ARG A 6 12.82 4.15 12.01
CA ARG A 6 13.43 4.81 10.85
C ARG A 6 12.42 5.65 10.06
N LEU A 7 11.19 5.16 9.89
CA LEU A 7 10.11 5.89 9.23
C LEU A 7 9.81 7.20 9.98
N GLU A 8 9.62 7.12 11.30
CA GLU A 8 9.28 8.28 12.14
C GLU A 8 10.44 9.29 12.21
N SER A 9 11.69 8.82 12.14
CA SER A 9 12.87 9.67 12.05
C SER A 9 13.10 10.28 10.65
N GLY A 10 12.31 9.89 9.64
CA GLY A 10 12.49 10.33 8.25
C GLY A 10 13.74 9.77 7.57
N GLU A 11 14.24 8.63 8.05
CA GLU A 11 15.44 7.96 7.53
C GLU A 11 15.14 6.97 6.40
N LEU A 12 13.88 6.64 6.18
CA LEU A 12 13.47 5.78 5.06
C LEU A 12 13.37 6.59 3.78
N THR A 13 13.90 6.02 2.70
CA THR A 13 13.58 6.47 1.35
C THR A 13 12.11 6.20 1.02
N GLU A 14 11.63 6.81 -0.05
CA GLU A 14 10.28 6.56 -0.57
C GLU A 14 10.05 5.07 -0.87
N GLN A 15 11.00 4.42 -1.54
CA GLN A 15 10.91 3.00 -1.85
C GLN A 15 10.89 2.11 -0.60
N GLU A 16 11.77 2.38 0.38
CA GLU A 16 11.76 1.64 1.66
C GLU A 16 10.45 1.88 2.44
N THR A 17 9.88 3.08 2.34
CA THR A 17 8.58 3.40 2.92
C THR A 17 7.50 2.55 2.27
N ILE A 18 7.44 2.50 0.94
CA ILE A 18 6.49 1.66 0.19
C ILE A 18 6.65 0.18 0.57
N GLU A 19 7.87 -0.33 0.62
CA GLU A 19 8.15 -1.73 0.98
C GLU A 19 7.77 -2.05 2.44
N LEU A 20 7.98 -1.11 3.38
CA LEU A 20 7.50 -1.23 4.75
C LEU A 20 5.97 -1.29 4.79
N PHE A 21 5.30 -0.36 4.12
CA PHE A 21 3.83 -0.31 4.10
C PHE A 21 3.22 -1.53 3.42
N GLN A 22 3.77 -2.01 2.30
CA GLN A 22 3.31 -3.23 1.65
C GLN A 22 3.35 -4.44 2.60
N ARG A 23 4.45 -4.61 3.36
CA ARG A 23 4.56 -5.67 4.38
C ARG A 23 3.48 -5.55 5.45
N MET A 24 3.26 -4.34 5.97
CA MET A 24 2.25 -4.09 7.01
C MET A 24 0.81 -4.22 6.50
N ILE A 25 0.57 -3.96 5.22
CA ILE A 25 -0.74 -4.19 4.56
C ILE A 25 -0.98 -5.69 4.41
N ASP A 26 0.03 -6.44 3.97
CA ASP A 26 -0.08 -7.89 3.76
C ASP A 26 -0.40 -8.63 5.07
N ASP A 27 0.30 -8.33 6.16
CA ASP A 27 0.06 -8.94 7.48
C ASP A 27 -1.09 -8.29 8.28
N GLY A 28 -1.61 -7.17 7.78
CA GLY A 28 -2.71 -6.42 8.36
C GLY A 28 -2.37 -5.62 9.62
N SER A 29 -1.10 -5.50 9.98
CA SER A 29 -0.66 -4.70 11.13
C SER A 29 -0.96 -3.21 10.95
N VAL A 30 -0.88 -2.67 9.73
CA VAL A 30 -1.14 -1.23 9.47
C VAL A 30 -2.57 -0.83 9.81
N TRP A 31 -3.52 -1.74 9.66
CA TRP A 31 -4.95 -1.49 9.89
C TRP A 31 -5.30 -1.45 11.38
N LYS A 32 -4.43 -1.98 12.24
CA LYS A 32 -4.56 -1.97 13.70
C LYS A 32 -3.91 -0.73 14.33
N LEU A 33 -3.03 -0.06 13.59
CA LEU A 33 -2.39 1.17 14.03
C LEU A 33 -3.37 2.35 13.89
N GLN A 34 -3.52 3.12 14.97
CA GLN A 34 -4.30 4.35 14.91
C GLN A 34 -3.51 5.47 14.20
N GLY A 35 -4.22 6.51 13.75
CA GLY A 35 -3.60 7.76 13.31
C GLY A 35 -3.26 7.81 11.81
N SER A 36 -2.03 8.20 11.48
CA SER A 36 -1.57 8.46 10.11
C SER A 36 -1.30 7.20 9.28
N TYR A 37 -0.95 6.09 9.91
CA TYR A 37 -0.55 4.84 9.24
C TYR A 37 -1.61 4.29 8.30
N GLY A 38 -2.84 4.10 8.79
CA GLY A 38 -3.94 3.61 7.94
C GLY A 38 -4.24 4.54 6.76
N ARG A 39 -4.19 5.86 6.97
CA ARG A 39 -4.41 6.85 5.89
C ARG A 39 -3.29 6.81 4.86
N LEU A 40 -2.05 6.69 5.29
CA LEU A 40 -0.90 6.59 4.40
C LEU A 40 -0.95 5.28 3.59
N ALA A 41 -1.28 4.14 4.22
CA ALA A 41 -1.52 2.89 3.50
C ALA A 41 -2.63 3.04 2.45
N SER A 42 -3.77 3.65 2.81
CA SER A 42 -4.86 3.90 1.86
C SER A 42 -4.42 4.80 0.70
N GLN A 43 -3.61 5.82 0.96
CA GLN A 43 -3.09 6.71 -0.07
C GLN A 43 -2.14 5.97 -1.02
N LEU A 44 -1.17 5.20 -0.49
CA LEU A 44 -0.24 4.40 -1.31
C LEU A 44 -0.98 3.39 -2.19
N ILE A 45 -2.08 2.80 -1.68
CA ILE A 45 -2.95 1.91 -2.45
C ILE A 45 -3.67 2.66 -3.58
N GLN A 46 -4.19 3.85 -3.29
CA GLN A 46 -4.88 4.69 -4.27
C GLN A 46 -3.95 5.17 -5.40
N GLU A 47 -2.70 5.44 -5.06
CA GLU A 47 -1.66 5.87 -6.00
C GLU A 47 -1.08 4.70 -6.83
N GLY A 48 -1.47 3.45 -6.54
CA GLY A 48 -0.95 2.27 -7.22
C GLY A 48 0.48 1.91 -6.80
N LEU A 49 0.97 2.45 -5.68
CA LEU A 49 2.28 2.14 -5.10
C LEU A 49 2.23 0.90 -4.21
N CYS A 50 1.07 0.56 -3.67
CA CYS A 50 0.83 -0.64 -2.86
C CYS A 50 -0.43 -1.40 -3.32
N MET A 51 -0.47 -2.69 -3.00
CA MET A 51 -1.63 -3.56 -3.18
C MET A 51 -2.30 -3.86 -1.84
N LEU A 52 -3.58 -4.22 -1.89
CA LEU A 52 -4.26 -4.84 -0.76
C LEU A 52 -3.57 -6.17 -0.37
N GLY A 53 -3.76 -6.57 0.89
CA GLY A 53 -3.20 -7.80 1.42
C GLY A 53 -3.77 -9.06 0.74
N PRO A 54 -3.10 -10.22 0.85
CA PRO A 54 -3.60 -11.48 0.28
C PRO A 54 -4.88 -11.96 0.98
N THR A 55 -5.09 -11.52 2.22
CA THR A 55 -6.22 -11.87 3.05
C THR A 55 -7.00 -10.62 3.41
N SER A 56 -8.32 -10.75 3.50
CA SER A 56 -9.16 -9.70 4.08
C SER A 56 -8.80 -9.45 5.55
N HIS A 57 -8.83 -8.19 5.96
CA HIS A 57 -8.57 -7.73 7.32
C HIS A 57 -9.71 -6.84 7.83
N THR A 58 -9.61 -6.35 9.06
CA THR A 58 -10.53 -5.34 9.61
C THR A 58 -9.71 -4.19 10.15
N ASP A 59 -10.12 -2.96 9.83
CA ASP A 59 -9.48 -1.76 10.36
C ASP A 59 -9.82 -1.52 11.84
N TYR A 60 -9.14 -0.55 12.42
CA TYR A 60 -9.36 -0.12 13.80
C TYR A 60 -10.82 0.28 14.10
N TYR A 61 -11.56 0.77 13.10
CA TYR A 61 -12.94 1.23 13.24
C TYR A 61 -13.98 0.12 13.02
N GLY A 62 -13.54 -1.10 12.69
CA GLY A 62 -14.42 -2.24 12.42
C GLY A 62 -14.84 -2.38 10.95
N ASN A 63 -14.28 -1.60 10.04
CA ASN A 63 -14.56 -1.72 8.61
C ASN A 63 -13.77 -2.89 8.01
N ALA A 64 -14.40 -3.65 7.12
CA ALA A 64 -13.72 -4.72 6.38
C ALA A 64 -12.78 -4.13 5.33
N ILE A 65 -11.53 -4.60 5.33
CA ILE A 65 -10.53 -4.36 4.30
C ILE A 65 -10.48 -5.61 3.41
N PRO A 66 -10.85 -5.52 2.12
CA PRO A 66 -10.89 -6.69 1.25
C PRO A 66 -9.47 -7.20 0.91
N SER A 67 -9.37 -8.46 0.49
CA SER A 67 -8.16 -8.97 -0.16
C SER A 67 -7.97 -8.32 -1.53
N ARG A 68 -6.73 -8.24 -2.01
CA ARG A 68 -6.43 -7.92 -3.41
C ARG A 68 -7.09 -8.85 -4.43
N TYR A 69 -7.54 -10.03 -4.01
CA TYR A 69 -8.26 -10.99 -4.85
C TYR A 69 -9.79 -10.85 -4.75
N ASP A 70 -10.29 -10.06 -3.80
CA ASP A 70 -11.73 -9.84 -3.58
C ASP A 70 -12.26 -8.59 -4.31
N VAL A 71 -11.37 -7.80 -4.92
CA VAL A 71 -11.70 -6.56 -5.63
C VAL A 71 -11.58 -6.71 -7.14
N SER A 72 -12.33 -5.90 -7.89
CA SER A 72 -12.21 -5.85 -9.35
C SER A 72 -10.80 -5.42 -9.78
N PRO A 73 -10.29 -5.88 -10.94
CA PRO A 73 -8.96 -5.54 -11.41
C PRO A 73 -8.71 -4.03 -11.59
N GLU A 74 -9.75 -3.24 -11.85
CA GLU A 74 -9.66 -1.78 -11.99
C GLU A 74 -9.72 -1.04 -10.64
N THR A 75 -9.91 -1.75 -9.54
CA THR A 75 -9.99 -1.15 -8.20
C THR A 75 -8.59 -0.92 -7.64
N PRO A 76 -8.32 0.25 -7.04
CA PRO A 76 -7.06 0.50 -6.36
C PRO A 76 -6.74 -0.59 -5.34
N GLY A 77 -5.51 -1.09 -5.39
CA GLY A 77 -5.03 -2.18 -4.54
C GLY A 77 -5.16 -3.57 -5.15
N SER A 78 -5.74 -3.72 -6.34
CA SER A 78 -5.64 -4.95 -7.13
C SER A 78 -4.23 -5.06 -7.77
N PRO A 79 -3.76 -6.28 -8.11
CA PRO A 79 -2.50 -6.44 -8.82
C PRO A 79 -2.47 -5.81 -10.20
N GLN A 80 -3.62 -5.82 -10.89
CA GLN A 80 -3.72 -5.31 -12.24
C GLN A 80 -3.68 -3.78 -12.27
N PHE A 81 -4.38 -3.13 -11.34
CA PHE A 81 -4.34 -1.68 -11.18
C PHE A 81 -2.91 -1.16 -10.97
N VAL A 82 -2.13 -1.85 -10.12
CA VAL A 82 -0.73 -1.50 -9.89
C VAL A 82 0.11 -1.72 -11.14
N ALA A 83 -0.03 -2.86 -11.81
CA ALA A 83 0.71 -3.14 -13.06
C ALA A 83 0.42 -2.09 -14.14
N ASP A 84 -0.84 -1.68 -14.30
CA ASP A 84 -1.26 -0.66 -15.25
C ASP A 84 -0.72 0.73 -14.87
N SER A 85 -0.65 1.05 -13.58
CA SER A 85 -0.07 2.31 -13.08
C SER A 85 1.43 2.41 -13.40
N VAL A 86 2.17 1.31 -13.23
CA VAL A 86 3.60 1.24 -13.62
C VAL A 86 3.76 1.32 -15.15
N SER A 87 2.85 0.71 -15.91
CA SER A 87 2.86 0.77 -17.38
C SER A 87 2.48 2.15 -17.94
N SER A 88 1.75 2.97 -17.18
CA SER A 88 1.27 4.28 -17.66
C SER A 88 2.30 5.41 -17.51
N SER A 89 3.47 5.13 -16.92
CA SER A 89 4.61 6.04 -16.97
C SER A 89 5.26 5.92 -18.36
N PRO A 90 5.12 6.91 -19.27
CA PRO A 90 5.79 6.85 -20.55
C PRO A 90 7.29 6.93 -20.28
N THR A 91 8.02 5.88 -20.64
CA THR A 91 9.42 6.03 -21.03
C THR A 91 9.41 6.97 -22.23
N SER A 92 9.54 8.29 -21.98
CA SER A 92 10.09 9.22 -22.96
C SER A 92 11.58 8.91 -23.07
N ASP A 93 11.88 7.84 -23.78
CA ASP A 93 13.15 7.66 -24.48
C ASP A 93 12.82 7.74 -25.98
N ASP A 94 13.74 8.33 -26.75
CA ASP A 94 13.71 8.60 -28.19
C ASP A 94 12.89 9.79 -28.74
N ALA A 95 13.56 10.95 -28.91
CA ALA A 95 14.07 11.41 -30.22
C ALA A 95 14.99 12.65 -30.10
#